data_AF-A0A970JKE2-F1
#
_entry.id   AF-A0A970JKE2-F1
#
_cell.length_a   1.000
_cell.length_b   1.000
_cell.length_c   1.000
_cell.angle_alpha   90.00
_cell.angle_beta   90.00
_cell.angle_gamma   90.00
#
_symmetry.space_group_name_H-M   'P 1'
#
loop_
_entity.id
_entity.type
_entity.pdbx_description
1 polymer ?
#
loop_
_entity_poly.entity_id
_entity_poly.type
_entity_poly.pdbx_seq_one_letter_code
_entity_poly.pdbx_strand_id
1 'polypeptide(L)'
;MPEGYPALIEGNATVIGEIIEPVDRQLLKSLDWLEGYDQGSGNDLYVRRKKSILTDDGEEVVCWVYIYNDEKHAKESGIFIPDGDWRKFMEKGENE
;
A
#
# COMPACT_ATOMS: atom_id res chain seq x y z
N MET A 1 -2.25 -12.40 0.09
CA MET A 1 -3.19 -12.82 1.15
C MET A 1 -4.39 -13.48 0.46
N PRO A 2 -5.19 -14.32 1.12
CA PRO A 2 -6.34 -15.00 0.49
C PRO A 2 -7.37 -14.05 -0.16
N GLU A 3 -7.32 -12.76 0.17
CA GLU A 3 -8.18 -11.71 -0.35
C GLU A 3 -7.78 -11.21 -1.75
N GLY A 4 -6.60 -11.61 -2.27
CA GLY A 4 -6.20 -11.39 -3.67
C GLY A 4 -5.74 -9.98 -4.03
N TYR A 5 -5.60 -9.07 -3.06
CA TYR A 5 -5.08 -7.72 -3.25
C TYR A 5 -3.76 -7.48 -2.49
N PRO A 6 -2.95 -6.48 -2.87
CA PRO A 6 -1.66 -6.22 -2.25
C PRO A 6 -1.80 -5.64 -0.84
N ALA A 7 -0.81 -5.90 0.01
CA ALA A 7 -0.66 -5.27 1.31
C ALA A 7 0.78 -4.79 1.49
N LEU A 8 0.92 -3.52 1.89
CA LEU A 8 2.19 -2.93 2.27
C LEU A 8 2.38 -3.07 3.79
N ILE A 9 3.52 -3.61 4.22
CA ILE A 9 3.93 -3.64 5.63
C ILE A 9 5.23 -2.86 5.80
N GLU A 10 5.54 -2.45 7.04
CA GLU A 10 6.81 -1.78 7.34
C GLU A 10 8.00 -2.72 7.09
N GLY A 11 9.09 -2.17 6.55
CA GLY A 11 10.29 -2.92 6.20
C GLY A 11 11.34 -2.06 5.54
N ASN A 12 12.42 -2.71 5.09
CA ASN A 12 13.57 -2.04 4.45
C ASN A 12 13.65 -2.29 2.93
N ALA A 13 12.65 -2.96 2.36
CA ALA A 13 12.58 -3.21 0.92
C ALA A 13 11.99 -1.99 0.19
N THR A 14 12.35 -1.86 -1.08
CA THR A 14 11.73 -0.88 -1.98
C THR A 14 10.42 -1.43 -2.50
N VAL A 15 9.40 -0.57 -2.56
CA VAL A 15 8.09 -0.87 -3.14
C VAL A 15 7.83 0.14 -4.25
N ILE A 16 7.36 -0.35 -5.39
CA ILE A 16 7.01 0.45 -6.56
C ILE A 16 5.51 0.65 -6.57
N GLY A 17 5.08 1.88 -6.86
CA GLY A 17 3.68 2.25 -6.87
C GLY A 17 3.46 3.56 -7.62
N GLU A 18 2.22 4.02 -7.61
CA GLU A 18 1.79 5.22 -8.32
C GLU A 18 1.40 6.30 -7.32
N ILE A 19 1.81 7.54 -7.60
CA ILE A 19 1.35 8.71 -6.85
C ILE A 19 0.05 9.19 -7.51
N ILE A 20 -1.00 9.31 -6.69
CA ILE A 20 -2.30 9.81 -7.14
C ILE A 20 -2.44 11.28 -6.73
N GLU A 21 -2.60 12.17 -7.70
CA GLU A 21 -2.89 13.58 -7.49
C GLU A 21 -3.77 14.16 -8.62
N PRO A 22 -4.62 15.17 -8.34
CA PRO A 22 -4.87 15.77 -7.03
C PRO A 22 -5.79 14.91 -6.14
N VAL A 23 -5.60 14.99 -4.83
CA VAL A 23 -6.48 14.34 -3.83
C VAL A 23 -7.14 15.40 -2.95
N ASP A 24 -8.44 15.60 -3.15
CA ASP A 24 -9.23 16.47 -2.29
C ASP A 24 -9.73 15.74 -1.03
N ARG A 25 -10.40 16.47 -0.12
CA ARG A 25 -10.91 15.88 1.13
C ARG A 25 -12.02 14.85 0.92
N GLN A 26 -12.79 14.94 -0.15
CA GLN A 26 -13.87 13.99 -0.43
C GLN A 26 -13.30 12.69 -0.96
N LEU A 27 -12.39 12.77 -1.94
CA LEU A 27 -11.65 11.63 -2.46
C LEU A 27 -10.85 10.94 -1.35
N LEU A 28 -10.17 11.70 -0.50
CA LEU A 28 -9.41 11.15 0.62
C LEU A 28 -10.29 10.34 1.59
N LYS A 29 -11.51 10.81 1.87
CA LYS A 29 -12.47 10.06 2.70
C LYS A 29 -12.96 8.78 2.02
N SER A 30 -13.16 8.82 0.70
CA SER A 30 -13.52 7.61 -0.06
C SER A 30 -12.39 6.58 -0.06
N LEU A 31 -11.13 7.03 -0.16
CA LEU A 31 -9.96 6.18 -0.01
C LEU A 31 -9.85 5.61 1.41
N ASP A 32 -10.05 6.44 2.44
CA ASP A 32 -10.06 5.98 3.84
C ASP A 32 -11.11 4.88 4.06
N TRP A 33 -12.31 5.04 3.49
CA TRP A 33 -13.36 4.01 3.56
C TRP A 33 -12.99 2.73 2.81
N LEU A 34 -12.42 2.85 1.59
CA LEU A 34 -11.99 1.72 0.78
C LEU A 34 -10.91 0.89 1.47
N GLU A 35 -9.95 1.56 2.10
CA GLU A 35 -8.81 0.95 2.81
C GLU A 35 -9.16 0.54 4.25
N GLY A 36 -10.43 0.69 4.68
CA GLY A 36 -10.86 0.33 6.02
C GLY A 36 -10.15 1.13 7.13
N TYR A 37 -9.81 2.38 6.86
CA TYR A 37 -9.17 3.31 7.80
C TYR A 37 -10.22 4.23 8.44
N ASP A 38 -10.43 4.12 9.75
CA ASP A 38 -11.32 4.97 10.54
C ASP A 38 -10.51 5.84 11.52
N GLN A 39 -9.57 6.62 10.97
CA GLN A 39 -8.85 7.66 11.70
C GLN A 39 -8.08 7.20 12.94
N GLY A 40 -7.60 5.95 12.98
CA GLY A 40 -6.87 5.42 14.13
C GLY A 40 -7.77 4.86 15.22
N SER A 41 -8.98 4.41 14.88
CA SER A 41 -9.97 3.83 15.81
C SER A 41 -9.47 2.61 16.59
N GLY A 42 -8.35 2.01 16.16
CA GLY A 42 -7.75 0.80 16.73
C GLY A 42 -8.13 -0.49 16.01
N ASN A 43 -9.15 -0.45 15.15
CA ASN A 43 -9.61 -1.57 14.33
C ASN A 43 -9.38 -1.34 12.82
N ASP A 44 -8.53 -0.37 12.48
CA ASP A 44 -8.25 -0.03 11.08
C ASP A 44 -7.54 -1.21 10.38
N LEU A 45 -7.99 -1.54 9.17
CA LEU A 45 -7.36 -2.57 8.34
C LEU A 45 -5.99 -2.09 7.85
N TYR A 46 -5.96 -0.84 7.37
CA TYR A 46 -4.75 -0.12 7.03
C TYR A 46 -4.64 1.17 7.82
N VAL A 47 -3.42 1.57 8.17
CA VAL A 47 -3.12 2.84 8.83
C VAL A 47 -2.51 3.80 7.82
N ARG A 48 -3.06 5.00 7.71
CA ARG A 48 -2.52 6.05 6.85
C ARG A 48 -1.31 6.74 7.50
N ARG A 49 -0.16 6.76 6.83
CA ARG A 49 1.10 7.39 7.27
C ARG A 49 1.65 8.31 6.20
N LYS A 50 2.38 9.35 6.61
CA LYS A 50 3.18 10.16 5.67
C LYS A 50 4.53 9.48 5.45
N LYS A 51 4.94 9.30 4.20
CA LYS A 51 6.26 8.77 3.81
C LYS A 51 6.89 9.68 2.76
N SER A 52 8.22 9.82 2.79
CA SER A 52 8.97 10.43 1.68
C SER A 52 9.09 9.39 0.58
N ILE A 53 8.70 9.75 -0.64
CA ILE A 53 8.70 8.89 -1.82
C ILE A 53 9.64 9.52 -2.86
N LEU A 54 10.55 8.72 -3.39
CA LEU A 54 11.41 9.10 -4.51
C LEU A 54 10.65 8.84 -5.82
N THR A 55 10.50 9.87 -6.65
CA THR A 55 9.91 9.75 -7.99
C THR A 55 10.95 9.28 -9.02
N ASP A 56 10.48 8.80 -10.17
CA ASP A 56 11.35 8.40 -11.28
C ASP A 56 12.20 9.57 -11.83
N ASP A 57 11.74 10.81 -11.63
CA ASP A 57 12.46 12.03 -11.98
C ASP A 57 13.54 12.41 -10.93
N GLY A 58 13.64 11.65 -9.85
CA GLY A 58 14.60 11.85 -8.77
C GLY A 58 14.19 12.87 -7.71
N GLU A 59 12.92 13.27 -7.69
CA GLU A 59 12.38 14.19 -6.67
C GLU A 59 11.89 13.43 -5.44
N GLU A 60 12.03 14.04 -4.26
CA GLU A 60 11.43 13.53 -3.02
C GLU A 60 10.13 14.28 -2.72
N VAL A 61 9.03 13.54 -2.60
CA VAL A 61 7.71 14.09 -2.26
C VAL A 61 7.10 13.35 -1.07
N VAL A 62 6.34 14.08 -0.25
CA VAL A 62 5.67 13.49 0.92
C VAL A 62 4.25 13.08 0.56
N CYS A 63 4.00 11.78 0.55
CA CYS A 63 2.69 11.21 0.23
C CYS A 63 2.04 10.56 1.45
N TRP A 64 0.71 10.49 1.44
CA TRP A 64 -0.02 9.58 2.31
C TRP A 64 0.06 8.16 1.75
N VAL A 65 0.35 7.20 2.60
CA VAL A 65 0.49 5.78 2.27
C VAL A 65 -0.33 4.96 3.26
N TYR A 66 -1.07 3.97 2.76
CA TYR A 66 -1.82 3.03 3.59
C TYR A 66 -0.93 1.81 3.89
N ILE A 67 -0.73 1.53 5.17
CA ILE A 67 0.13 0.44 5.65
C ILE A 67 -0.74 -0.55 6.38
N TYR A 68 -0.67 -1.81 5.98
CA TYR A 68 -1.46 -2.88 6.58
C TYR A 68 -1.13 -3.04 8.06
N ASN A 69 -2.18 -3.10 8.89
CA ASN A 69 -2.03 -3.02 10.34
C ASN A 69 -1.60 -4.36 10.97
N ASP A 70 -2.01 -5.50 10.38
CA ASP A 70 -1.66 -6.84 10.89
C ASP A 70 -0.48 -7.46 10.13
N GLU A 71 0.73 -7.01 10.49
CA GLU A 71 1.97 -7.51 9.90
C GLU A 71 2.15 -9.03 10.04
N LYS A 72 1.70 -9.60 11.17
CA LYS A 72 1.82 -11.04 11.43
C LYS A 72 0.97 -11.83 10.44
N HIS A 73 -0.30 -11.45 10.29
CA HIS A 73 -1.19 -12.08 9.33
C HIS A 73 -0.67 -11.96 7.90
N ALA A 74 -0.19 -10.78 7.50
CA ALA A 74 0.38 -10.56 6.17
C ALA A 74 1.61 -11.47 5.91
N LYS A 75 2.46 -11.70 6.91
CA LYS A 75 3.62 -12.59 6.78
C LYS A 75 3.25 -14.07 6.76
N GLU A 76 2.22 -14.48 7.50
CA GLU A 76 1.80 -15.88 7.60
C GLU A 76 0.93 -16.32 6.40
N SER A 77 0.09 -15.41 5.88
CA SER A 77 -0.93 -15.72 4.86
C SER A 77 -0.67 -15.03 3.51
N GLY A 78 0.32 -14.14 3.45
CA GLY A 78 0.71 -13.42 2.25
C GLY A 78 1.78 -14.13 1.43
N ILE A 79 1.91 -13.67 0.19
CA ILE A 79 3.05 -14.01 -0.67
C ILE A 79 3.94 -12.77 -0.66
N PHE A 80 5.20 -12.95 -0.27
CA PHE A 80 6.17 -11.86 -0.33
C PHE A 80 6.57 -11.59 -1.79
N ILE A 81 6.59 -10.31 -2.19
CA ILE A 81 6.93 -9.88 -3.56
C ILE A 81 8.31 -9.23 -3.51
N PRO A 82 9.38 -9.93 -3.91
CA PRO A 82 10.74 -9.46 -3.69
C PRO A 82 11.13 -8.22 -4.48
N ASP A 83 10.53 -8.02 -5.66
CA ASP A 83 10.75 -6.83 -6.50
C ASP A 83 9.86 -5.65 -6.10
N GLY A 84 8.98 -5.81 -5.11
CA GLY A 84 8.14 -4.73 -4.58
C GLY A 84 7.12 -4.18 -5.59
N ASP A 85 6.91 -4.87 -6.71
CA ASP A 85 6.05 -4.45 -7.82
C ASP A 85 4.87 -5.43 -7.95
N TRP A 86 3.73 -5.02 -7.39
CA TRP A 86 2.50 -5.81 -7.44
C TRP A 86 2.01 -6.04 -8.86
N ARG A 87 2.10 -5.02 -9.72
CA ARG A 87 1.58 -5.08 -11.09
C ARG A 87 2.34 -6.14 -11.89
N LYS A 88 3.66 -6.10 -11.81
CA LYS A 88 4.53 -7.09 -12.44
C LYS A 88 4.36 -8.49 -11.87
N PHE A 89 4.05 -8.62 -10.58
CA PHE A 89 3.72 -9.92 -9.97
C PHE A 89 2.45 -10.51 -10.59
N MET A 90 1.41 -9.71 -10.78
CA MET A 90 0.15 -10.15 -11.39
C MET A 90 0.31 -10.56 -12.85
N GLU A 91 1.08 -9.82 -13.65
CA GLU A 91 1.35 -10.15 -15.06
C GLU A 91 2.06 -11.50 -15.24
N LYS A 92 2.88 -11.92 -14.27
CA LYS A 92 3.54 -13.23 -14.31
C LYS A 92 2.56 -14.37 -14.02
N GLY A 93 1.63 -14.16 -13.08
CA GLY A 93 0.63 -15.16 -12.71
C GLY A 93 -0.44 -15.42 -13.78
N GLU A 94 -0.59 -14.53 -14.77
CA GLU A 94 -1.49 -14.72 -15.92
C GLU A 94 -0.87 -15.55 -17.07
N ASN A 95 0.44 -15.81 -17.03
CA ASN A 95 1.18 -16.51 -18.08
C ASN A 95 1.62 -17.94 -17.67
N GLU A 96 1.10 -18.47 -16.55
CA GLU A 96 1.29 -19.85 -16.07
C GLU A 96 -0.03 -20.63 -16.12
#